data_AF-A0A0D8JVL4-F1
#
_entry.id   AF-A0A0D8JVL4-F1
#
_cell.length_a   1.000
_cell.length_b   1.000
_cell.length_c   1.000
_cell.angle_alpha   90.00
_cell.angle_beta   90.00
_cell.angle_gamma   90.00
#
_symmetry.space_group_name_H-M   'P 1'
#
loop_
_entity.id
_entity.type
_entity.pdbx_description
1 polymer ?
#
loop_
_entity_poly.entity_id
_entity_poly.type
_entity_poly.pdbx_seq_one_letter_code
_entity_poly.pdbx_strand_id
1 'polypeptide(L)'
;MMRATNWKTSNLMPRENLNSLRDKIPADIWARLCRARGAHLNAFESLPLFAAAMIAGNVSNLPTKELNILAAEYLGARVLYTAVYMGARSELMSYVRTGLYGWSVGIPLYVLIKAGNSMLGGGSV
;
A
#
# COMPACT_ATOMS: atom_id res chain seq x y z
N MET A 1 -12.51 22.56 -4.18
CA MET A 1 -13.08 21.82 -3.03
C MET A 1 -13.01 22.60 -1.71
N MET A 2 -11.88 23.17 -1.27
CA MET A 2 -11.81 23.94 0.00
C MET A 2 -12.68 25.22 0.07
N ARG A 3 -13.13 25.75 -1.07
CA ARG A 3 -14.16 26.81 -1.12
C ARG A 3 -15.50 26.40 -0.52
N ALA A 4 -15.86 25.12 -0.60
CA ALA A 4 -17.14 24.63 -0.08
C ALA A 4 -17.18 24.55 1.46
N THR A 5 -16.02 24.53 2.13
CA THR A 5 -15.91 24.45 3.59
C THR A 5 -15.53 25.77 4.24
N ASN A 6 -15.49 26.88 3.48
CA ASN A 6 -15.02 28.19 3.95
C ASN A 6 -13.68 28.11 4.71
N TRP A 7 -12.77 27.24 4.24
CA TRP A 7 -11.46 27.05 4.86
C TRP A 7 -11.49 26.59 6.33
N LYS A 8 -12.65 26.09 6.79
CA LYS A 8 -12.84 25.50 8.12
C LYS A 8 -12.81 23.99 8.06
N THR A 9 -12.45 23.38 9.19
CA THR A 9 -12.60 21.94 9.42
C THR A 9 -14.07 21.57 9.29
N SER A 10 -14.37 20.56 8.48
CA SER A 10 -15.74 20.13 8.23
C SER A 10 -15.84 18.61 8.14
N ASN A 11 -16.92 18.06 8.68
CA ASN A 11 -17.26 16.64 8.54
C ASN A 11 -17.80 16.31 7.15
N LEU A 12 -18.14 17.32 6.34
CA LEU A 12 -18.53 17.14 4.94
C LEU A 12 -17.34 16.76 4.06
N MET A 13 -16.14 17.23 4.41
CA MET A 13 -14.91 17.01 3.62
C MET A 13 -13.73 16.61 4.54
N PRO A 14 -13.82 15.47 5.25
CA PRO A 14 -12.86 15.10 6.27
C PRO A 14 -11.43 14.93 5.74
N ARG A 15 -11.28 14.51 4.48
CA ARG A 15 -9.98 14.35 3.81
C ARG A 15 -9.30 15.69 3.51
N GLU A 16 -10.06 16.78 3.40
CA GLU A 16 -9.54 18.13 3.17
C GLU A 16 -9.13 18.82 4.47
N ASN A 17 -9.60 18.33 5.64
CA ASN A 17 -9.26 18.93 6.94
C ASN A 17 -7.76 18.98 7.21
N LEU A 18 -6.98 18.04 6.67
CA LEU A 18 -5.52 18.08 6.77
C LEU A 18 -4.93 19.36 6.16
N ASN A 19 -5.51 19.88 5.06
CA ASN A 19 -5.03 21.10 4.43
C ASN A 19 -5.20 22.35 5.33
N SER A 20 -6.14 22.31 6.28
CA SER A 20 -6.34 23.38 7.25
C SER A 20 -5.19 23.52 8.27
N LEU A 21 -4.28 22.54 8.32
CA LEU A 21 -3.13 22.53 9.22
C LEU A 21 -1.88 23.15 8.61
N ARG A 22 -1.84 23.36 7.27
CA ARG A 22 -0.64 23.77 6.53
C ARG A 22 0.05 25.01 7.13
N ASP A 23 -0.73 26.02 7.45
CA ASP A 23 -0.22 27.31 7.96
C ASP A 23 -0.27 27.40 9.49
N LYS A 24 -0.70 26.32 10.17
CA LYS A 24 -0.87 26.25 11.64
C LYS A 24 0.22 25.44 12.34
N ILE A 25 1.03 24.69 11.59
CA ILE A 25 2.07 23.82 12.14
C ILE A 25 3.42 24.13 11.51
N PRO A 26 4.54 23.83 12.19
CA PRO A 26 5.88 23.97 11.62
C PRO A 26 6.02 23.25 10.27
N ALA A 27 6.78 23.86 9.36
CA ALA A 27 6.93 23.37 7.98
C ALA A 27 7.53 21.95 7.90
N ASP A 28 8.40 21.58 8.84
CA ASP A 28 8.98 20.24 8.90
C ASP A 28 7.95 19.19 9.33
N ILE A 29 7.05 19.52 10.26
CA ILE A 29 5.92 18.68 10.66
C ILE A 29 4.94 18.53 9.50
N TRP A 30 4.63 19.63 8.79
CA TRP A 30 3.79 19.60 7.59
C TRP A 30 4.37 18.66 6.52
N ALA A 31 5.67 18.76 6.24
CA ALA A 31 6.33 17.88 5.28
C ALA A 31 6.27 16.40 5.68
N ARG A 32 6.42 16.08 6.97
CA ARG A 32 6.26 14.71 7.49
C ARG A 32 4.82 14.21 7.33
N LEU A 33 3.84 15.06 7.61
CA LEU A 33 2.42 14.75 7.45
C LEU A 33 2.06 14.47 5.98
N CYS A 34 2.55 15.27 5.05
CA CYS A 34 2.37 15.03 3.61
C CYS A 34 2.95 13.67 3.18
N ARG A 35 4.17 13.33 3.64
CA ARG A 35 4.77 12.02 3.37
C ARG A 35 3.96 10.86 3.97
N ALA A 36 3.50 11.00 5.21
CA ALA A 36 2.67 9.99 5.87
C ALA A 36 1.35 9.77 5.13
N ARG A 37 0.68 10.85 4.69
CA ARG A 37 -0.53 10.78 3.88
C ARG A 37 -0.27 10.09 2.53
N GLY A 38 0.84 10.43 1.87
CA GLY A 38 1.24 9.80 0.62
C GLY A 38 1.48 8.29 0.77
N ALA A 39 2.22 7.88 1.81
CA ALA A 39 2.47 6.49 2.12
C ALA A 39 1.17 5.72 2.44
N HIS A 40 0.27 6.33 3.22
CA HIS A 40 -1.04 5.76 3.53
C HIS A 40 -1.87 5.52 2.28
N LEU A 41 -2.04 6.53 1.41
CA LEU A 41 -2.82 6.40 0.18
C LEU A 41 -2.25 5.31 -0.72
N ASN A 42 -0.92 5.25 -0.86
CA ASN A 42 -0.27 4.20 -1.65
C ASN A 42 -0.49 2.80 -1.07
N ALA A 43 -0.54 2.64 0.25
CA ALA A 43 -0.90 1.37 0.87
C ALA A 43 -2.33 0.95 0.51
N PHE A 44 -3.28 1.90 0.55
CA PHE A 44 -4.67 1.67 0.15
C PHE A 44 -4.83 1.31 -1.34
N GLU A 45 -3.98 1.82 -2.22
CA GLU A 45 -3.97 1.44 -3.64
C GLU A 45 -3.48 0.01 -3.85
N SER A 46 -2.50 -0.45 -3.06
CA SER A 46 -1.94 -1.80 -3.18
C SER A 46 -2.75 -2.89 -2.46
N LEU A 47 -3.51 -2.51 -1.42
CA LEU A 47 -4.23 -3.44 -0.55
C LEU A 47 -5.28 -4.30 -1.29
N PRO A 48 -6.11 -3.77 -2.21
CA PRO A 48 -7.09 -4.57 -2.95
C PRO A 48 -6.44 -5.70 -3.76
N LEU A 49 -5.29 -5.43 -4.39
CA LEU A 49 -4.56 -6.44 -5.16
C LEU A 49 -4.05 -7.57 -4.26
N PHE A 50 -3.50 -7.21 -3.09
CA PHE A 50 -3.07 -8.19 -2.09
C PHE A 50 -4.23 -9.04 -1.55
N ALA A 51 -5.33 -8.39 -1.17
CA ALA A 51 -6.51 -9.08 -0.66
C ALA A 51 -7.08 -10.06 -1.70
N ALA A 52 -7.20 -9.63 -2.96
CA ALA A 52 -7.65 -10.48 -4.06
C ALA A 52 -6.74 -11.70 -4.25
N ALA A 53 -5.42 -11.50 -4.20
CA ALA A 53 -4.44 -12.59 -4.31
C ALA A 53 -4.57 -13.61 -3.17
N MET A 54 -4.71 -13.15 -1.93
CA MET A 54 -4.89 -14.06 -0.78
C MET A 54 -6.20 -14.84 -0.86
N ILE A 55 -7.29 -14.19 -1.28
CA ILE A 55 -8.58 -14.86 -1.50
C ILE A 55 -8.45 -15.92 -2.59
N ALA A 56 -7.88 -15.56 -3.75
CA ALA A 56 -7.68 -16.48 -4.86
C ALA A 56 -6.79 -17.68 -4.48
N GLY A 57 -5.71 -17.43 -3.72
CA GLY A 57 -4.84 -18.48 -3.22
C GLY A 57 -5.55 -19.46 -2.28
N ASN A 58 -6.41 -18.96 -1.39
CA ASN A 58 -7.21 -19.81 -0.51
C ASN A 58 -8.27 -20.60 -1.29
N VAL A 59 -8.97 -19.97 -2.24
CA VAL A 59 -9.99 -20.63 -3.08
C VAL A 59 -9.40 -21.73 -3.97
N SER A 60 -8.17 -21.53 -4.46
CA SER A 60 -7.43 -22.52 -5.27
C SER A 60 -6.69 -23.57 -4.44
N ASN A 61 -6.90 -23.61 -3.11
CA ASN A 61 -6.28 -24.55 -2.18
C ASN A 61 -4.74 -24.57 -2.26
N LEU A 62 -4.11 -23.41 -2.48
CA LEU A 62 -2.64 -23.33 -2.39
C LEU A 62 -2.18 -23.68 -0.96
N PRO A 63 -0.97 -24.25 -0.80
CA PRO A 63 -0.47 -24.63 0.51
C PRO A 63 -0.49 -23.46 1.50
N THR A 64 -1.18 -23.62 2.63
CA THR A 64 -1.35 -22.54 3.64
C THR A 64 -0.02 -22.00 4.15
N LYS A 65 0.98 -22.87 4.36
CA LYS A 65 2.33 -22.47 4.78
C LYS A 65 2.93 -21.48 3.79
N GLU A 66 2.76 -21.73 2.49
CA GLU A 66 3.29 -20.87 1.44
C GLU A 66 2.55 -19.53 1.39
N LEU A 67 1.21 -19.55 1.41
CA LEU A 67 0.41 -18.33 1.45
C LEU A 67 0.76 -17.45 2.66
N ASN A 68 0.98 -18.05 3.84
CA ASN A 68 1.36 -17.32 5.04
C ASN A 68 2.75 -16.67 4.91
N ILE A 69 3.71 -17.36 4.29
CA ILE A 69 5.05 -16.80 4.03
C ILE A 69 4.95 -15.62 3.07
N LEU A 70 4.23 -15.78 1.95
CA LEU A 70 4.06 -14.72 0.96
C LEU A 70 3.28 -13.52 1.54
N ALA A 71 2.29 -13.77 2.41
CA ALA A 71 1.58 -12.72 3.13
C ALA A 71 2.50 -11.96 4.08
N ALA A 72 3.31 -12.68 4.88
CA ALA A 72 4.27 -12.07 5.78
C ALA A 72 5.34 -11.27 5.01
N GLU A 73 5.82 -11.78 3.89
CA GLU A 73 6.78 -11.11 3.02
C GLU A 73 6.19 -9.82 2.42
N TYR A 74 4.94 -9.87 1.92
CA TYR A 74 4.24 -8.68 1.45
C TYR A 74 4.15 -7.62 2.55
N LEU A 75 3.68 -8.00 3.74
CA LEU A 75 3.55 -7.07 4.87
C LEU A 75 4.91 -6.50 5.29
N GLY A 76 5.95 -7.33 5.35
CA GLY A 76 7.33 -6.90 5.62
C GLY A 76 7.82 -5.89 4.59
N ALA A 77 7.62 -6.17 3.30
CA ALA A 77 7.97 -5.25 2.21
C ALA A 77 7.20 -3.93 2.31
N ARG A 78 5.91 -3.94 2.71
CA ARG A 78 5.13 -2.72 2.91
C ARG A 78 5.60 -1.90 4.12
N VAL A 79 6.03 -2.55 5.20
CA VAL A 79 6.62 -1.87 6.36
C VAL A 79 7.94 -1.19 5.98
N LEU A 80 8.83 -1.92 5.30
CA LEU A 80 10.10 -1.38 4.80
C LEU A 80 9.87 -0.22 3.81
N TYR A 81 8.97 -0.40 2.85
CA TYR A 81 8.57 0.65 1.90
C TYR A 81 8.10 1.90 2.63
N THR A 82 7.24 1.75 3.64
CA THR A 82 6.70 2.87 4.41
C THR A 82 7.80 3.59 5.20
N ALA A 83 8.71 2.85 5.82
CA ALA A 83 9.86 3.41 6.53
C ALA A 83 10.77 4.24 5.59
N VAL A 84 11.09 3.69 4.41
CA VAL A 84 11.86 4.40 3.39
C VAL A 84 11.10 5.62 2.87
N TYR A 85 9.80 5.51 2.60
CA TYR A 85 8.96 6.63 2.14
C TYR A 85 8.98 7.81 3.13
N MET A 86 8.91 7.51 4.43
CA MET A 86 8.92 8.51 5.49
C MET A 86 10.29 9.19 5.66
N GLY A 87 11.38 8.42 5.48
CA GLY A 87 12.76 8.85 5.67
C GLY A 87 13.48 9.39 4.44
N ALA A 88 12.97 9.15 3.23
CA ALA A 88 13.64 9.50 1.98
C ALA A 88 13.83 11.02 1.84
N ARG A 89 15.09 11.45 1.78
CA ARG A 89 15.51 12.83 1.49
C ARG A 89 16.50 12.94 0.32
N SER A 90 16.85 11.81 -0.30
CA SER A 90 17.81 11.73 -1.40
C SER A 90 17.22 10.98 -2.58
N GLU A 91 17.77 11.23 -3.77
CA GLU A 91 17.37 10.57 -5.02
C GLU A 91 17.60 9.06 -4.97
N LEU A 92 18.69 8.61 -4.35
CA LEU A 92 18.97 7.19 -4.13
C LEU A 92 17.86 6.49 -3.32
N MET A 93 17.34 7.14 -2.28
CA MET A 93 16.23 6.59 -1.49
C MET A 93 14.92 6.52 -2.28
N SER A 94 14.75 7.35 -3.31
CA SER A 94 13.62 7.26 -4.23
C SER A 94 13.68 5.97 -5.05
N TYR A 95 14.86 5.58 -5.55
CA TYR A 95 15.03 4.32 -6.27
C TYR A 95 14.80 3.09 -5.39
N VAL A 96 15.33 3.11 -4.15
CA VAL A 96 15.07 2.04 -3.16
C VAL A 96 13.58 1.88 -2.91
N ARG A 97 12.86 2.99 -2.73
CA ARG A 97 11.39 2.99 -2.59
C ARG A 97 10.71 2.34 -3.79
N THR A 98 11.10 2.69 -5.02
CA THR A 98 10.53 2.10 -6.24
C THR A 98 10.81 0.59 -6.33
N GLY A 99 12.02 0.15 -5.98
CA GLY A 99 12.37 -1.27 -5.92
C GLY A 99 11.51 -2.04 -4.89
N LEU A 100 11.36 -1.50 -3.68
CA LEU A 100 10.50 -2.08 -2.64
C LEU A 100 9.02 -2.13 -3.08
N TYR A 101 8.54 -1.11 -3.79
CA TYR A 101 7.20 -1.12 -4.36
C TYR A 101 7.04 -2.25 -5.37
N GLY A 102 7.95 -2.35 -6.34
CA GLY A 102 7.94 -3.40 -7.36
C GLY A 102 7.96 -4.81 -6.76
N TRP A 103 8.84 -5.05 -5.78
CA TRP A 103 8.85 -6.30 -5.01
C TRP A 103 7.48 -6.55 -4.37
N SER A 104 6.97 -5.58 -3.59
CA SER A 104 5.71 -5.76 -2.88
C SER A 104 4.52 -6.06 -3.80
N VAL A 105 4.50 -5.50 -5.02
CA VAL A 105 3.46 -5.75 -6.02
C VAL A 105 3.68 -7.09 -6.75
N GLY A 106 4.93 -7.53 -6.91
CA GLY A 106 5.25 -8.82 -7.52
C GLY A 106 4.69 -10.01 -6.76
N ILE A 107 4.65 -9.95 -5.41
CA ILE A 107 4.14 -11.04 -4.56
C ILE A 107 2.67 -11.39 -4.86
N PRO A 108 1.69 -10.45 -4.80
CA PRO A 108 0.31 -10.79 -5.10
C PRO A 108 0.09 -11.17 -6.57
N LEU A 109 0.85 -10.61 -7.51
CA LEU A 109 0.81 -11.04 -8.92
C LEU A 109 1.26 -12.50 -9.07
N TYR A 110 2.34 -12.88 -8.40
CA TYR A 110 2.82 -14.26 -8.36
C TYR A 110 1.77 -15.21 -7.79
N VAL A 111 1.14 -14.85 -6.66
CA VAL A 111 0.07 -15.65 -6.06
C VAL A 111 -1.11 -15.81 -7.00
N LEU A 112 -1.54 -14.74 -7.68
CA LEU A 112 -2.65 -14.80 -8.64
C LEU A 112 -2.35 -15.73 -9.82
N ILE A 113 -1.14 -15.66 -10.39
CA ILE A 113 -0.70 -16.55 -11.47
C ILE A 113 -0.69 -18.00 -10.96
N LYS A 114 -0.13 -18.24 -9.77
CA LYS A 114 -0.05 -19.57 -9.19
C LYS A 114 -1.44 -20.16 -8.88
N ALA A 115 -2.34 -19.35 -8.34
CA ALA A 115 -3.73 -19.72 -8.09
C ALA A 115 -4.45 -20.10 -9.40
N GLY A 116 -4.30 -19.29 -10.45
CA GLY A 116 -4.85 -19.58 -11.77
C GLY A 116 -4.32 -20.89 -12.37
N ASN A 117 -3.00 -21.11 -12.30
CA ASN A 117 -2.39 -22.35 -12.79
C ASN A 117 -2.86 -23.59 -12.00
N SER A 118 -3.03 -23.47 -10.68
CA SER A 118 -3.57 -24.55 -9.84
C SER A 118 -4.98 -24.94 -10.29
N MET A 119 -5.83 -23.95 -10.58
CA MET A 119 -7.21 -24.19 -11.04
C MET A 119 -7.28 -24.78 -12.44
N LEU A 120 -6.39 -24.37 -13.36
CA LEU A 120 -6.32 -24.91 -14.71
C LEU A 120 -5.73 -26.33 -14.75
N GLY A 121 -4.72 -26.62 -13.92
CA GLY A 121 -4.12 -27.94 -13.79
C GLY A 121 -4.97 -28.92 -12.97
N GLY A 122 -5.90 -28.41 -12.15
CA GLY A 122 -6.87 -29.17 -11.37
C GLY A 122 -8.10 -29.66 -12.16
N GLY A 123 -8.18 -29.42 -13.47
CA GLY A 123 -9.24 -29.92 -14.36
C GLY A 123 -9.21 -31.44 -14.65
N SER A 124 -8.46 -32.20 -13.86
CA SER A 124 -8.33 -33.65 -14.00
C SER A 124 -8.02 -34.29 -12.64
N VAL A 125 -9.04 -34.40 -11.77
CA VAL A 125 -9.48 -35.60 -11.02
C VAL A 125 -10.91 -35.36 -10.57
#